data_AF-A0A673YI91-F1
#
_entry.id   AF-A0A673YI91-F1
#
_cell.length_a   1.000
_cell.length_b   1.000
_cell.length_c   1.000
_cell.angle_alpha   90.00
_cell.angle_beta   90.00
_cell.angle_gamma   90.00
#
_symmetry.space_group_name_H-M   'P 1'
#
loop_
_entity.id
_entity.type
_entity.pdbx_description
1 polymer ?
#
loop_
_entity_poly.entity_id
_entity_poly.type
_entity_poly.pdbx_seq_one_letter_code
_entity_poly.pdbx_strand_id
1 'polypeptide(L)'
;MRRVTLFVNGTSKNGKVVAVYGTLADLLSVASNKLGIKACNLYNGKGGLIDDIALIRDDDVLYVSEGDPFDPQNDVRTTYGLPRAHTDWLTLNIGGRLFTTTRSTLVSKEPESMLAHMFREKDVWGNKQDERGAYLIDRSPEYFEPILNYLRHGQLIINEGINLLGKGLILSFCFRVLTCRV
;
A
#
# COMPACT_ATOMS: atom_id res chain seq x y z
N MET A 1 12.58 19.64 -27.37
CA MET A 1 11.12 19.76 -27.20
C MET A 1 10.76 18.90 -26.00
N ARG A 2 10.06 19.43 -24.99
CA ARG A 2 9.66 18.64 -23.80
C ARG A 2 8.30 18.00 -24.07
N ARG A 3 8.12 16.74 -23.71
CA ARG A 3 6.83 16.04 -23.75
C ARG A 3 6.49 15.52 -22.36
N VAL A 4 5.20 15.47 -22.03
CA VAL A 4 4.70 14.97 -20.75
C VAL A 4 3.49 14.09 -20.96
N THR A 5 3.21 13.24 -19.98
CA THR A 5 1.98 12.44 -19.94
C THR A 5 1.01 13.08 -18.95
N LEU A 6 -0.17 13.47 -19.44
CA LEU A 6 -1.22 14.06 -18.63
C LEU A 6 -2.28 13.01 -18.28
N PHE A 7 -2.69 12.99 -17.01
CA PHE A 7 -3.82 12.21 -16.51
C PHE A 7 -4.88 13.13 -15.91
N VAL A 8 -6.14 12.69 -15.91
CA VAL A 8 -7.16 13.34 -15.07
C VAL A 8 -6.88 13.01 -13.61
N ASN A 9 -6.94 14.01 -12.74
CA ASN A 9 -6.72 13.88 -11.30
C ASN A 9 -7.59 12.73 -10.73
N GLY A 10 -6.98 11.84 -9.94
CA GLY A 10 -7.64 10.62 -9.46
C GLY A 10 -7.65 9.41 -10.42
N THR A 11 -7.19 9.52 -11.69
CA THR A 11 -7.29 8.41 -12.68
C THR A 11 -5.98 8.04 -13.37
N SER A 12 -5.55 6.77 -13.31
CA SER A 12 -4.26 6.28 -13.84
C SER A 12 -4.30 5.68 -15.23
N LYS A 13 -5.48 5.71 -15.83
CA LYS A 13 -5.74 5.14 -17.15
C LYS A 13 -6.00 6.28 -18.14
N ASN A 14 -5.80 5.98 -19.41
CA ASN A 14 -6.10 6.91 -20.52
C ASN A 14 -5.26 8.20 -20.52
N GLY A 15 -4.01 8.14 -20.04
CA GLY A 15 -3.08 9.24 -20.10
C GLY A 15 -2.83 9.73 -21.53
N LYS A 16 -2.61 11.04 -21.69
CA LYS A 16 -2.39 11.71 -22.97
C LYS A 16 -1.00 12.30 -23.02
N VAL A 17 -0.20 11.88 -24.00
CA VAL A 17 1.11 12.49 -24.24
C VAL A 17 0.93 13.81 -24.99
N VAL A 18 1.48 14.89 -24.45
CA VAL A 18 1.41 16.22 -25.04
C VAL A 18 2.79 16.86 -25.06
N ALA A 19 3.04 17.74 -26.04
CA ALA A 19 4.22 18.58 -26.04
C ALA A 19 4.01 19.79 -25.11
N VAL A 20 5.05 20.17 -24.40
CA VAL A 20 5.07 21.34 -23.52
C VAL A 20 5.76 22.49 -24.24
N TYR A 21 5.00 23.54 -24.52
CA TYR A 21 5.46 24.77 -25.16
C TYR A 21 4.66 25.97 -24.63
N GLY A 22 5.22 27.17 -24.77
CA GLY A 22 4.56 28.42 -24.36
C GLY A 22 4.46 28.56 -22.83
N THR A 23 3.27 28.94 -22.38
CA THR A 23 2.93 29.25 -20.98
C THR A 23 2.16 28.11 -20.31
N LEU A 24 2.00 28.16 -18.99
CA LEU A 24 1.17 27.19 -18.26
C LEU A 24 -0.29 27.22 -18.75
N ALA A 25 -0.81 28.39 -19.14
CA ALA A 25 -2.15 28.54 -19.69
C ALA A 25 -2.31 27.80 -21.03
N ASP A 26 -1.29 27.81 -21.88
CA ASP A 26 -1.28 27.06 -23.14
C ASP A 26 -1.35 25.55 -22.86
N LEU A 27 -0.57 25.08 -21.88
CA LEU A 27 -0.59 23.68 -21.46
C LEU A 27 -1.96 23.25 -20.90
N LEU A 28 -2.58 24.08 -20.06
CA LEU A 28 -3.93 23.82 -19.51
C LEU A 28 -5.01 23.82 -20.61
N SER A 29 -4.89 24.68 -21.62
CA SER A 29 -5.79 24.67 -22.78
C SER A 29 -5.66 23.38 -23.59
N VAL A 30 -4.42 22.92 -23.85
CA VAL A 30 -4.17 21.63 -24.51
C VAL A 30 -4.70 20.48 -23.66
N ALA A 31 -4.46 20.51 -22.34
CA ALA A 31 -4.95 19.51 -21.41
C ALA A 31 -6.48 19.41 -21.42
N SER A 32 -7.18 20.55 -21.39
CA SER A 32 -8.64 20.62 -21.44
C SER A 32 -9.20 19.94 -22.68
N ASN A 33 -8.62 20.25 -23.84
CA ASN A 33 -9.04 19.68 -25.11
C ASN A 33 -8.73 18.18 -25.24
N LYS A 34 -7.58 17.73 -24.72
CA LYS A 34 -7.13 16.33 -24.85
C LYS A 34 -7.78 15.38 -23.85
N LEU A 35 -8.09 15.88 -22.65
CA LEU A 35 -8.70 15.10 -21.57
C LEU A 35 -10.22 15.27 -21.49
N GLY A 36 -10.78 16.30 -22.12
CA GLY A 36 -12.22 16.57 -22.11
C GLY A 36 -12.72 17.12 -20.76
N ILE A 37 -11.87 17.82 -20.02
CA ILE A 37 -12.18 18.44 -18.71
C ILE A 37 -11.89 19.95 -18.76
N LYS A 38 -12.41 20.73 -17.80
CA LYS A 38 -12.02 22.14 -17.66
C LYS A 38 -10.75 22.25 -16.81
N ALA A 39 -9.58 22.08 -17.43
CA ALA A 39 -8.30 22.07 -16.69
C ALA A 39 -8.02 23.41 -15.99
N CYS A 40 -7.87 23.37 -14.67
CA CYS A 40 -7.57 24.53 -13.82
C CYS A 40 -6.21 24.37 -13.12
N ASN A 41 -5.95 23.21 -12.50
CA ASN A 41 -4.71 22.96 -11.77
C ASN A 41 -3.92 21.79 -12.36
N LEU A 42 -2.60 21.88 -12.25
CA LEU A 42 -1.64 20.87 -12.66
C LEU A 42 -0.87 20.39 -11.44
N TYR A 43 -0.76 19.08 -11.23
CA TYR A 43 -0.03 18.49 -10.11
C TYR A 43 1.01 17.48 -10.60
N ASN A 44 2.07 17.31 -9.83
CA ASN A 44 2.95 16.15 -9.98
C ASN A 44 2.36 14.91 -9.27
N GLY A 45 2.96 13.74 -9.49
CA GLY A 45 2.50 12.49 -8.86
C GLY A 45 2.60 12.43 -7.32
N LYS A 46 3.19 13.45 -6.68
CA LYS A 46 3.26 13.59 -5.21
C LYS A 46 2.21 14.59 -4.68
N GLY A 47 1.39 15.18 -5.55
CA GLY A 47 0.40 16.19 -5.20
C GLY A 47 0.94 17.61 -5.06
N GLY A 48 2.18 17.87 -5.47
CA GLY A 48 2.70 19.23 -5.56
C GLY A 48 2.07 19.95 -6.74
N LEU A 49 1.46 21.11 -6.47
CA LEU A 49 0.95 22.02 -7.50
C LEU A 49 2.11 22.53 -8.35
N ILE A 50 1.92 22.54 -9.66
CA ILE A 50 2.85 23.10 -10.63
C ILE A 50 2.26 24.42 -11.13
N ASP A 51 2.85 25.51 -10.66
CA ASP A 51 2.53 26.88 -11.02
C ASP A 51 3.50 27.48 -12.05
N ASP A 52 4.69 26.89 -12.20
CA ASP A 52 5.70 27.29 -13.18
C ASP A 52 6.05 26.15 -14.16
N ILE A 53 5.87 26.41 -15.45
CA ILE A 53 6.20 25.50 -16.56
C ILE A 53 7.71 25.20 -16.65
N ALA A 54 8.57 26.01 -16.03
CA ALA A 54 10.00 25.76 -15.94
C ALA A 54 10.32 24.53 -15.08
N LEU A 55 9.44 24.17 -14.14
CA LEU A 55 9.62 23.01 -13.24
C LEU A 55 9.34 21.66 -13.94
N ILE A 56 8.68 21.69 -15.10
CA ILE A 56 8.29 20.51 -15.86
C ILE A 56 9.48 19.97 -16.66
N ARG A 57 9.80 18.70 -16.46
CA ARG A 57 10.85 17.97 -17.17
C ARG A 57 10.28 17.17 -18.34
N ASP A 58 11.18 16.69 -19.19
CA ASP A 58 10.82 15.77 -20.25
C ASP A 58 10.39 14.41 -19.67
N ASP A 59 9.37 13.81 -20.26
CA ASP A 59 8.72 12.57 -19.83
C ASP A 59 8.09 12.60 -18.42
N ASP A 60 7.82 13.79 -17.86
CA ASP A 60 7.08 13.93 -16.60
C ASP A 60 5.63 13.42 -16.71
N VAL A 61 5.14 12.86 -15.60
CA VAL A 61 3.74 12.44 -15.43
C VAL A 61 3.03 13.46 -14.55
N LEU A 62 2.03 14.13 -15.13
CA LEU A 62 1.31 15.23 -14.51
C LEU A 62 -0.19 14.94 -14.45
N TYR A 63 -0.85 15.55 -13.49
CA TYR A 63 -2.23 15.31 -13.14
C TYR A 63 -3.02 16.60 -13.25
N VAL A 64 -4.15 16.55 -13.93
CA VAL A 64 -4.92 17.74 -14.29
C VAL A 64 -6.28 17.68 -13.61
N SER A 65 -6.67 18.75 -12.92
CA SER A 65 -7.96 18.84 -12.22
C SER A 65 -8.78 20.04 -12.66
N GLU A 66 -10.08 20.03 -12.36
CA GLU A 66 -11.02 21.12 -12.65
C GLU A 66 -11.08 22.19 -11.55
N GLY A 67 -10.18 22.13 -10.57
CA GLY A 67 -10.13 23.02 -9.41
C GLY A 67 -10.07 22.28 -8.08
N ASP A 68 -10.34 20.97 -8.10
CA ASP A 68 -10.28 20.11 -6.92
C ASP A 68 -8.84 19.93 -6.40
N PRO A 69 -8.68 19.65 -5.09
CA PRO A 69 -7.40 19.25 -4.54
C PRO A 69 -6.88 17.97 -5.23
N PHE A 70 -5.57 17.77 -5.19
CA PHE A 70 -4.95 16.58 -5.76
C PHE A 70 -5.56 15.31 -5.13
N ASP A 71 -6.11 14.45 -5.99
CA ASP A 71 -6.58 13.13 -5.61
C ASP A 71 -5.47 12.15 -6.02
N PRO A 72 -4.65 11.67 -5.07
CA PRO A 72 -3.68 10.64 -5.37
C PRO A 72 -4.46 9.44 -5.86
N GLN A 73 -4.36 9.17 -7.17
CA GLN A 73 -4.91 7.99 -7.82
C GLN A 73 -4.95 6.81 -6.87
N ASN A 74 -6.15 6.26 -6.68
CA ASN A 74 -6.34 4.87 -6.26
C ASN A 74 -5.83 3.94 -7.38
N ASP A 75 -4.56 4.05 -7.74
CA ASP A 75 -3.84 2.93 -8.31
C ASP A 75 -3.63 1.94 -7.18
N VAL A 76 -4.51 0.95 -7.14
CA VAL A 76 -4.31 -0.39 -6.57
C VAL A 76 -2.95 -0.52 -5.87
N ARG A 77 -2.93 -0.27 -4.55
CA ARG A 77 -1.93 -0.80 -3.60
C ARG A 77 -0.44 -0.67 -3.96
N THR A 78 -0.02 0.24 -4.84
CA THR A 78 1.39 0.44 -5.18
C THR A 78 1.96 1.62 -4.40
N THR A 79 2.17 1.38 -3.11
CA THR A 79 2.94 2.30 -2.27
C THR A 79 4.42 2.02 -2.48
N TYR A 80 5.00 2.68 -3.49
CA TYR A 80 6.43 2.89 -3.57
C TYR A 80 6.91 3.82 -2.44
N GLY A 81 8.15 3.59 -2.04
CA GLY A 81 8.82 4.19 -0.89
C GLY A 81 8.66 5.70 -0.76
N LEU A 82 8.03 6.09 0.33
CA LEU A 82 8.50 7.16 1.21
C LEU A 82 8.53 6.57 2.62
N PRO A 83 9.52 6.92 3.47
CA PRO A 83 9.58 6.47 4.86
C PRO A 83 8.46 7.17 5.63
N ARG A 84 7.23 6.68 5.48
CA ARG A 84 6.09 7.13 6.27
C ARG A 84 6.22 6.48 7.63
N ALA A 85 6.43 7.32 8.64
CA ALA A 85 6.32 6.93 10.04
C ALA A 85 5.00 6.18 10.29
N HIS A 86 5.11 4.88 10.58
CA HIS A 86 4.29 4.10 11.53
C HIS A 86 2.76 4.27 11.53
N THR A 87 2.08 4.14 10.39
CA THR A 87 0.65 3.76 10.38
C THR A 87 0.33 2.72 9.30
N ASP A 88 1.19 1.70 9.16
CA ASP A 88 0.93 0.51 8.36
C ASP A 88 -0.06 -0.44 9.06
N TRP A 89 -1.26 0.06 9.35
CA TRP A 89 -2.34 -0.79 9.83
C TRP A 89 -2.73 -1.78 8.74
N LEU A 90 -2.83 -3.05 9.14
CA LEU A 90 -3.18 -4.17 8.28
C LEU A 90 -4.23 -5.03 8.98
N THR A 91 -5.10 -5.63 8.17
CA THR A 91 -6.13 -6.56 8.64
C THR A 91 -5.75 -7.97 8.18
N LEU A 92 -5.81 -8.93 9.11
CA LEU A 92 -5.60 -10.35 8.87
C LEU A 92 -6.92 -11.08 9.10
N ASN A 93 -7.31 -11.93 8.17
CA ASN A 93 -8.43 -12.86 8.34
C ASN A 93 -7.86 -14.25 8.63
N ILE A 94 -8.01 -14.69 9.88
CA ILE A 94 -7.45 -15.95 10.39
C ILE A 94 -8.60 -16.93 10.62
N GLY A 95 -8.79 -17.88 9.72
CA GLY A 95 -9.87 -18.88 9.84
C GLY A 95 -11.27 -18.28 9.96
N GLY A 96 -11.51 -17.08 9.44
CA GLY A 96 -12.78 -16.36 9.52
C GLY A 96 -12.85 -15.23 10.56
N ARG A 97 -11.88 -15.13 11.48
CA ARG A 97 -11.82 -14.02 12.47
C ARG A 97 -10.85 -12.94 12.01
N LEU A 98 -11.31 -11.69 12.07
CA LEU A 98 -10.52 -10.52 11.68
C LEU A 98 -9.66 -10.01 12.84
N PHE A 99 -8.37 -9.76 12.56
CA PHE A 99 -7.41 -9.17 13.46
C PHE A 99 -6.76 -7.95 12.80
N THR A 100 -6.72 -6.83 13.51
CA THR A 100 -6.05 -5.62 13.01
C THR A 100 -4.77 -5.36 13.79
N THR A 101 -3.68 -5.10 13.09
CA THR A 101 -2.38 -4.80 13.70
C THR A 101 -1.54 -3.92 12.79
N THR A 102 -0.30 -3.62 13.16
CA THR A 102 0.62 -2.86 12.31
C THR A 102 1.64 -3.78 11.67
N ARG A 103 2.15 -3.42 10.49
CA ARG A 103 3.24 -4.16 9.84
C ARG A 103 4.44 -4.30 10.77
N SER A 104 4.80 -3.23 11.50
CA SER A 104 5.85 -3.25 12.52
C SER A 104 5.65 -4.37 13.55
N THR A 105 4.42 -4.57 14.05
CA THR A 105 4.15 -5.65 15.01
C THR A 105 4.52 -7.02 14.45
N LEU A 106 4.27 -7.27 13.17
CA LEU A 106 4.53 -8.57 12.55
C LEU A 106 6.00 -8.82 12.21
N VAL A 107 6.76 -7.75 11.90
CA VAL A 107 8.13 -7.87 11.38
C VAL A 107 9.21 -7.55 12.42
N SER A 108 8.90 -6.76 13.46
CA SER A 108 9.93 -6.20 14.35
C SER A 108 10.41 -7.15 15.43
N LYS A 109 9.52 -7.99 15.99
CA LYS A 109 9.86 -8.83 17.15
C LYS A 109 10.64 -10.09 16.74
N GLU A 110 10.15 -10.79 15.72
CA GLU A 110 10.74 -12.04 15.23
C GLU A 110 11.01 -11.91 13.72
N PRO A 111 12.12 -11.27 13.33
CA PRO A 111 12.42 -10.97 11.92
C PRO A 111 12.54 -12.24 11.06
N GLU A 112 12.96 -13.37 11.64
CA GLU A 112 13.09 -14.64 10.93
C GLU A 112 11.79 -15.48 10.92
N SER A 113 10.71 -14.97 11.51
CA SER A 113 9.42 -15.65 11.51
C SER A 113 8.78 -15.68 10.11
N MET A 114 7.84 -16.62 9.91
CA MET A 114 7.04 -16.67 8.68
C MET A 114 6.25 -15.38 8.46
N LEU A 115 5.68 -14.78 9.52
CA LEU A 115 4.97 -13.50 9.40
C LEU A 115 5.91 -12.39 8.99
N ALA A 116 7.09 -12.32 9.59
CA ALA A 116 8.07 -11.33 9.17
C ALA A 116 8.42 -11.50 7.69
N HIS A 117 8.67 -12.72 7.20
CA HIS A 117 8.89 -12.95 5.77
C HIS A 117 7.69 -12.58 4.89
N MET A 118 6.47 -12.92 5.30
CA MET A 118 5.24 -12.59 4.56
C MET A 118 4.99 -11.07 4.47
N PHE A 119 5.42 -10.32 5.47
CA PHE A 119 5.15 -8.88 5.59
C PHE A 119 6.41 -8.00 5.47
N ARG A 120 7.58 -8.59 5.20
CA ARG A 120 8.86 -7.91 4.88
C ARG A 120 8.80 -7.28 3.51
N GLU A 121 8.37 -8.04 2.50
CA GLU A 121 8.27 -7.59 1.11
C GLU A 121 6.80 -7.46 0.72
N LYS A 122 6.44 -6.29 0.20
CA LYS A 122 5.04 -5.89 -0.02
C LYS A 122 4.33 -6.65 -1.15
N ASP A 123 5.11 -7.25 -2.06
CA ASP A 123 4.60 -7.76 -3.33
C ASP A 123 4.46 -9.29 -3.40
N VAL A 124 5.04 -10.04 -2.45
CA VAL A 124 5.11 -11.51 -2.54
C VAL A 124 3.79 -12.19 -2.15
N TRP A 125 2.97 -11.57 -1.29
CA TRP A 125 1.74 -12.18 -0.74
C TRP A 125 0.44 -11.43 -1.10
N GLY A 126 0.50 -10.46 -2.02
CA GLY A 126 -0.65 -9.65 -2.43
C GLY A 126 -1.83 -10.45 -3.01
N ASN A 127 -1.57 -11.66 -3.54
CA ASN A 127 -2.59 -12.53 -4.13
C ASN A 127 -3.50 -13.25 -3.12
N LYS A 128 -3.28 -13.08 -1.80
CA LYS A 128 -4.11 -13.70 -0.75
C LYS A 128 -4.85 -12.66 0.09
N GLN A 129 -5.36 -11.60 -0.53
CA GLN A 129 -6.23 -10.64 0.12
C GLN A 129 -7.68 -10.84 -0.33
N ASP A 130 -8.64 -10.68 0.59
CA ASP A 130 -10.05 -10.65 0.23
C ASP A 130 -10.46 -9.32 -0.45
N GLU A 131 -11.72 -9.23 -0.88
CA GLU A 131 -12.32 -8.02 -1.49
C GLU A 131 -12.22 -6.79 -0.57
N ARG A 132 -12.07 -6.99 0.73
CA ARG A 132 -11.94 -5.93 1.75
C ARG A 132 -10.48 -5.61 2.08
N GLY A 133 -9.52 -6.34 1.50
CA GLY A 133 -8.09 -6.16 1.71
C GLY A 133 -7.49 -6.84 2.92
N ALA A 134 -8.24 -7.72 3.59
CA ALA A 134 -7.68 -8.52 4.67
C ALA A 134 -6.83 -9.67 4.12
N TYR A 135 -5.64 -9.87 4.68
CA TYR A 135 -4.77 -10.99 4.32
C TYR A 135 -5.33 -12.29 4.89
N LEU A 136 -5.58 -13.25 4.01
CA LEU A 136 -6.16 -14.54 4.35
C LEU A 136 -5.08 -15.49 4.87
N ILE A 137 -5.29 -16.02 6.07
CA ILE A 137 -4.45 -17.05 6.69
C ILE A 137 -5.34 -18.20 7.13
N ASP A 138 -5.10 -19.37 6.55
CA ASP A 138 -5.83 -20.61 6.84
C ASP A 138 -5.31 -21.27 8.12
N ARG A 139 -5.53 -20.61 9.25
CA ARG A 139 -5.17 -21.06 10.60
C ARG A 139 -6.28 -20.77 11.59
N SER A 140 -6.29 -21.51 12.70
CA SER A 140 -7.28 -21.30 13.76
C SER A 140 -6.99 -19.99 14.52
N PRO A 141 -7.98 -19.11 14.71
CA PRO A 141 -7.80 -17.83 15.37
C PRO A 141 -7.49 -17.95 16.87
N GLU A 142 -7.91 -19.05 17.52
CA GLU A 142 -7.70 -19.32 18.94
C GLU A 142 -6.21 -19.42 19.29
N TYR A 143 -5.40 -19.95 18.37
CA TYR A 143 -3.95 -20.04 18.55
C TYR A 143 -3.22 -18.77 18.08
N PHE A 144 -3.84 -17.94 17.23
CA PHE A 144 -3.22 -16.75 16.68
C PHE A 144 -3.24 -15.55 17.63
N GLU A 145 -4.30 -15.39 18.42
CA GLU A 145 -4.44 -14.27 19.35
C GLU A 145 -3.28 -14.20 20.39
N PRO A 146 -2.87 -15.31 21.05
CA PRO A 146 -1.70 -15.32 21.92
C PRO A 146 -0.39 -14.94 21.20
N ILE A 147 -0.23 -15.35 19.94
CA ILE A 147 0.95 -15.06 19.12
C ILE A 147 0.99 -13.56 18.80
N LEU A 148 -0.13 -12.98 18.37
CA LEU A 148 -0.19 -11.55 18.04
C LEU A 148 0.09 -10.69 19.28
N ASN A 149 -0.40 -11.11 20.44
CA ASN A 149 -0.14 -10.45 21.71
C ASN A 149 1.35 -10.54 22.10
N TYR A 150 1.97 -11.72 21.95
CA TYR A 150 3.43 -11.87 22.10
C TYR A 150 4.20 -10.91 21.19
N LEU A 151 3.80 -10.75 19.93
CA LEU A 151 4.44 -9.82 19.00
C LEU A 151 4.25 -8.34 19.38
N ARG A 152 3.15 -7.99 20.07
CA ARG A 152 2.85 -6.60 20.52
C ARG A 152 3.64 -6.19 21.76
N HIS A 153 3.65 -7.02 22.79
CA HIS A 153 4.20 -6.65 24.11
C HIS A 153 5.29 -7.60 24.62
N GLY A 154 5.64 -8.65 23.88
CA GLY A 154 6.72 -9.57 24.21
C GLY A 154 6.39 -10.60 25.27
N GLN A 155 5.12 -10.74 25.68
CA GLN A 155 4.70 -11.72 26.67
C GLN A 155 3.70 -12.69 26.05
N LEU A 156 3.97 -14.00 26.19
CA LEU A 156 3.08 -15.04 25.70
C LEU A 156 2.09 -15.42 26.81
N ILE A 157 0.84 -14.98 26.66
CA ILE A 157 -0.26 -15.28 27.59
C ILE A 157 -1.19 -16.28 26.91
N ILE A 158 -1.30 -17.48 27.48
CA ILE A 158 -2.10 -18.59 26.95
C ILE A 158 -3.15 -18.94 28.00
N ASN A 159 -4.43 -18.90 27.62
CA ASN A 159 -5.52 -19.26 28.53
C ASN A 159 -5.47 -20.76 28.90
N GLU A 160 -5.83 -21.07 30.14
CA GLU A 160 -5.99 -22.44 30.64
C GLU A 160 -7.16 -23.11 29.91
N GLY A 161 -6.84 -23.91 28.89
CA GLY A 161 -7.83 -24.54 27.99
C GLY A 161 -7.29 -24.78 26.58
N ILE A 162 -6.18 -24.13 26.21
CA ILE A 162 -5.50 -24.37 24.94
C ILE A 162 -4.75 -25.71 25.00
N ASN A 163 -5.11 -26.64 24.10
CA ASN A 163 -4.59 -28.00 24.04
C ASN A 163 -3.05 -28.03 23.95
N LEU A 164 -2.40 -28.99 24.62
CA LEU A 164 -0.95 -29.18 24.68
C LEU A 164 -0.30 -29.28 23.28
N LEU A 165 -0.99 -29.88 22.30
CA LEU A 165 -0.52 -29.94 20.90
C LEU A 165 -0.50 -28.54 20.24
N GLY A 166 -1.47 -27.69 20.58
CA GLY A 166 -1.54 -26.31 20.12
C GLY A 166 -0.50 -25.39 20.75
N LYS A 167 -0.06 -25.69 21.99
CA LYS A 167 1.11 -25.02 22.59
C LYS A 167 2.37 -25.26 21.75
N GLY A 168 2.53 -26.46 21.19
CA GLY A 168 3.60 -26.78 20.24
C GLY A 168 3.52 -25.98 18.94
N LEU A 169 2.32 -25.73 18.41
CA LEU A 169 2.11 -24.90 17.22
C LEU A 169 2.44 -23.42 17.50
N ILE A 170 2.04 -22.89 18.66
CA ILE A 170 2.36 -21.51 19.08
C ILE A 170 3.87 -21.32 19.22
N LEU A 171 4.55 -22.27 19.86
CA LEU A 171 6.01 -22.29 20.02
C LEU A 171 6.72 -22.46 18.66
N SER A 172 6.21 -23.33 17.79
CA SER A 172 6.75 -23.49 16.43
C SER A 172 6.63 -22.22 15.61
N PHE A 173 5.54 -21.48 15.77
CA PHE A 173 5.30 -20.24 15.03
C PHE A 173 6.19 -19.09 15.52
N CYS A 174 6.50 -19.04 16.83
CA CYS A 174 7.46 -18.09 17.38
C CYS A 174 8.93 -18.45 17.11
N PHE A 175 9.30 -19.73 17.05
CA PHE A 175 10.72 -20.14 17.11
C PHE A 175 11.25 -21.05 16.00
N ARG A 176 10.44 -21.51 15.03
CA ARG A 176 10.97 -22.43 14.01
C ARG A 176 10.37 -22.22 12.62
N VAL A 177 11.25 -21.72 11.75
CA VAL A 177 11.23 -21.87 10.30
C VAL A 177 10.81 -23.30 9.96
N LEU A 178 9.57 -23.48 9.51
CA LEU A 178 9.10 -24.73 8.91
C LEU A 178 8.39 -24.39 7.61
N THR A 179 9.23 -24.34 6.57
CA THR A 179 8.96 -24.89 5.24
C THR A 179 7.49 -24.99 4.83
N CYS A 180 6.98 -24.00 4.12
CA CYS A 180 6.00 -24.33 3.08
C CYS A 180 6.77 -25.09 2.00
N ARG A 181 6.62 -26.42 1.97
CA ARG A 181 6.83 -27.17 0.73
C ARG A 181 5.87 -26.59 -0.30
N VAL A 182 6.43 -26.18 -1.43
CA VAL A 182 5.71 -25.99 -2.70
C VAL A 182 5.12 -27.34 -3.13
#